data_AF-A0A1A8VC38-F1
#
_entry.id   AF-A0A1A8VC38-F1
#
_cell.length_a   1.000
_cell.length_b   1.000
_cell.length_c   1.000
_cell.angle_alpha   90.00
_cell.angle_beta   90.00
_cell.angle_gamma   90.00
#
_symmetry.space_group_name_H-M   'P 1'
#
loop_
_entity.id
_entity.type
_entity.pdbx_description
1 polymer ?
#
loop_
_entity_poly.entity_id
_entity_poly.type
_entity_poly.pdbx_seq_one_letter_code
_entity_poly.pdbx_strand_id
1 'polypeptide(L)'
;MVVSWRRQALYDTISELQIKCEESPSADLVKELLIKNSGFDYMATDEAVQLITRTKHSYYEFGDKPAKVLAHCIRQSSTGQCISKVSGIDGFSADSQRINDRFRDFY
;
A
#
# COMPACT_ATOMS: atom_id res chain seq x y z
N MET A 1 -3.60 19.13 -15.10
CA MET A 1 -3.24 20.58 -15.12
C MET A 1 -4.41 21.51 -14.81
N VAL A 2 -5.68 21.20 -15.11
CA VAL A 2 -6.84 22.09 -14.86
C VAL A 2 -7.09 22.38 -13.35
N VAL A 3 -6.78 21.44 -12.46
CA VAL A 3 -7.01 21.56 -11.00
C VAL A 3 -6.11 22.60 -10.32
N SER A 4 -4.92 22.85 -10.90
CA SER A 4 -3.92 23.78 -10.34
C SER A 4 -4.41 25.23 -10.31
N TRP A 5 -5.03 25.69 -11.40
CA TRP A 5 -5.45 27.08 -11.55
C TRP A 5 -6.64 27.43 -10.66
N ARG A 6 -7.57 26.48 -10.48
CA ARG A 6 -8.72 26.65 -9.57
C ARG A 6 -8.28 26.76 -8.12
N ARG A 7 -7.31 25.94 -7.70
CA ARG A 7 -6.76 26.00 -6.34
C ARG A 7 -6.02 27.32 -6.10
N GLN A 8 -5.23 27.76 -7.07
CA GLN A 8 -4.53 29.04 -6.98
C GLN A 8 -5.52 30.21 -6.86
N ALA A 9 -6.53 30.27 -7.73
CA ALA A 9 -7.54 31.32 -7.68
C ALA A 9 -8.32 31.34 -6.34
N LEU A 10 -8.61 30.16 -5.77
CA LEU A 10 -9.27 30.06 -4.47
C LEU A 10 -8.37 30.58 -3.35
N TYR A 11 -7.07 30.27 -3.41
CA TYR A 11 -6.07 30.76 -2.46
C TYR A 11 -5.92 32.27 -2.52
N ASP A 12 -5.83 32.84 -3.72
CA ASP A 12 -5.75 34.30 -3.91
C ASP A 12 -7.01 34.98 -3.35
N THR A 13 -8.20 34.40 -3.58
CA THR A 13 -9.47 34.90 -3.03
C THR A 13 -9.50 34.83 -1.50
N ILE A 14 -8.99 33.75 -0.90
CA ILE A 14 -8.91 33.61 0.56
C ILE A 14 -7.97 34.67 1.15
N SER A 15 -6.82 34.90 0.50
CA SER A 15 -5.85 35.90 0.93
C SER A 15 -6.45 37.32 0.88
N GLU A 16 -7.19 37.65 -0.18
CA GLU A 16 -7.89 38.94 -0.28
C GLU A 16 -8.99 39.10 0.79
N LEU A 17 -9.74 38.04 1.08
CA LEU A 17 -10.78 38.05 2.11
C LEU A 17 -10.19 38.17 3.53
N GLN A 18 -9.01 37.59 3.76
CA GLN A 18 -8.28 37.73 5.03
C GLN A 18 -7.89 39.20 5.27
N ILE A 19 -7.29 39.83 4.27
CA ILE A 19 -6.91 41.26 4.34
C ILE A 19 -8.15 42.13 4.61
N LYS A 20 -9.26 41.88 3.90
CA LYS A 20 -10.52 42.62 4.10
C LYS A 20 -11.13 42.40 5.49
N CYS A 21 -11.03 41.20 6.05
CA CYS A 21 -11.48 40.93 7.42
C CYS A 21 -10.64 41.65 8.48
N GLU A 22 -9.34 41.79 8.25
CA GLU A 22 -8.42 42.51 9.13
C GLU A 22 -8.65 44.03 9.08
N GLU A 23 -8.91 44.57 7.89
CA GLU A 23 -9.19 46.00 7.68
C GLU A 23 -10.61 46.42 8.14
N SER A 24 -11.61 45.54 7.97
CA SER A 24 -12.99 45.79 8.38
C SER A 24 -13.67 44.51 8.86
N PRO A 25 -13.64 44.23 10.17
CA PRO A 25 -14.24 43.02 10.73
C PRO A 25 -15.77 43.06 10.56
N SER A 26 -16.29 42.20 9.69
CA SER A 26 -17.73 41.97 9.51
C SER A 26 -18.05 40.48 9.64
N ALA A 27 -19.15 40.16 10.32
CA ALA A 27 -19.60 38.79 10.53
C ALA A 27 -19.86 38.06 9.20
N ASP A 28 -20.32 38.76 8.18
CA ASP A 28 -20.56 38.19 6.85
C ASP A 28 -19.26 37.84 6.12
N LEU A 29 -18.23 38.68 6.24
CA LEU A 29 -16.91 38.44 5.65
C LEU A 29 -16.20 37.25 6.31
N VAL A 30 -16.28 37.15 7.64
CA VAL A 30 -15.72 36.00 8.38
C VAL A 30 -16.41 34.70 8.00
N LYS A 31 -17.75 34.73 7.83
CA LYS A 31 -18.51 33.57 7.36
C LYS A 31 -18.10 33.14 5.96
N GLU A 32 -17.94 34.08 5.03
CA GLU A 32 -17.50 33.79 3.67
C GLU A 32 -16.10 33.18 3.66
N LEU A 33 -15.18 33.74 4.45
CA LEU A 33 -13.82 33.22 4.62
C LEU A 33 -13.81 31.79 5.14
N LEU A 34 -14.63 31.48 6.15
CA LEU A 34 -14.78 30.11 6.67
C LEU A 34 -15.30 29.14 5.60
N ILE A 35 -16.28 29.54 4.80
CA ILE A 35 -16.81 28.72 3.71
C ILE A 35 -15.72 28.45 2.67
N LYS A 36 -14.97 29.47 2.26
CA LYS A 36 -13.90 29.33 1.26
C LYS A 36 -12.76 28.44 1.76
N ASN A 37 -12.35 28.61 3.03
CA ASN A 37 -11.36 27.74 3.66
C ASN A 37 -11.83 26.28 3.72
N SER A 38 -13.07 26.03 4.13
CA SER A 38 -13.61 24.66 4.16
C SER A 38 -13.63 24.01 2.77
N GLY A 39 -13.92 24.78 1.72
CA GLY A 39 -13.85 24.31 0.34
C GLY A 39 -12.43 23.99 -0.10
N PHE A 40 -11.44 24.79 0.30
CA PHE A 40 -10.03 24.53 0.05
C PHE A 40 -9.58 23.24 0.75
N ASP A 41 -9.88 23.11 2.04
CA ASP A 41 -9.52 21.94 2.86
C ASP A 41 -10.11 20.65 2.30
N TYR A 42 -11.36 20.70 1.81
CA TYR A 42 -11.99 19.57 1.15
C TYR A 42 -11.22 19.15 -0.11
N MET A 43 -10.86 20.10 -0.97
CA MET A 43 -10.09 19.81 -2.19
C MET A 43 -8.70 19.25 -1.88
N ALA A 44 -8.02 19.80 -0.89
CA ALA A 44 -6.71 19.31 -0.46
C ALA A 44 -6.79 17.90 0.14
N THR A 45 -7.83 17.63 0.93
CA THR A 45 -8.06 16.32 1.53
C THR A 45 -8.38 15.27 0.47
N ASP A 46 -9.22 15.59 -0.52
CA ASP A 46 -9.54 14.68 -1.62
C ASP A 46 -8.28 14.31 -2.43
N GLU A 47 -7.43 15.29 -2.75
CA GLU A 47 -6.16 15.04 -3.43
C GLU A 47 -5.22 14.14 -2.60
N ALA A 48 -5.11 14.42 -1.29
CA ALA A 48 -4.32 13.60 -0.38
C ALA A 48 -4.84 12.15 -0.31
N VAL A 49 -6.16 11.95 -0.25
CA VAL A 49 -6.78 10.62 -0.25
C VAL A 49 -6.47 9.88 -1.55
N GLN A 50 -6.58 10.53 -2.70
CA GLN A 50 -6.24 9.94 -3.99
C GLN A 50 -4.77 9.51 -4.05
N LEU A 51 -3.85 10.38 -3.60
CA LEU A 51 -2.41 10.09 -3.57
C LEU A 51 -2.07 8.95 -2.61
N ILE A 52 -2.67 8.92 -1.42
CA ILE A 52 -2.49 7.83 -0.45
C ILE A 52 -3.01 6.52 -1.03
N THR A 53 -4.19 6.54 -1.65
CA THR A 53 -4.81 5.35 -2.25
C THR A 53 -3.93 4.80 -3.37
N ARG A 54 -3.45 5.67 -4.26
CA ARG A 54 -2.53 5.30 -5.34
C ARG A 54 -1.23 4.71 -4.80
N THR A 55 -0.66 5.32 -3.77
CA THR A 55 0.58 4.86 -3.13
C THR A 55 0.39 3.48 -2.50
N LYS A 56 -0.70 3.28 -1.74
CA LYS A 56 -1.04 1.98 -1.13
C LYS A 56 -1.25 0.90 -2.18
N HIS A 57 -1.96 1.22 -3.26
CA HIS A 57 -2.17 0.28 -4.36
C HIS A 57 -0.85 -0.11 -5.03
N SER A 58 0.01 0.87 -5.34
CA SER A 58 1.33 0.61 -5.93
C SER A 58 2.21 -0.24 -5.02
N TYR A 59 2.26 0.08 -3.72
CA TYR A 59 3.01 -0.70 -2.73
C TYR A 59 2.52 -2.16 -2.65
N TYR A 60 1.21 -2.36 -2.67
CA TYR A 60 0.64 -3.71 -2.67
C TYR A 60 1.01 -4.47 -3.94
N GLU A 61 0.82 -3.89 -5.12
CA GLU A 61 1.04 -4.59 -6.41
C GLU A 61 2.51 -4.91 -6.66
N PHE A 62 3.44 -4.02 -6.29
CA PHE A 62 4.86 -4.17 -6.62
C PHE A 62 5.74 -4.58 -5.43
N GLY A 63 5.23 -4.54 -4.20
CA GLY A 63 5.95 -4.92 -2.99
C GLY A 63 5.38 -6.18 -2.34
N ASP A 64 4.22 -6.03 -1.69
CA ASP A 64 3.66 -7.07 -0.83
C ASP A 64 3.21 -8.31 -1.61
N LYS A 65 2.50 -8.11 -2.72
CA LYS A 65 1.99 -9.19 -3.57
C LYS A 65 3.10 -10.09 -4.14
N PRO A 66 4.14 -9.59 -4.85
CA PRO A 66 5.19 -10.45 -5.38
C PRO A 66 5.99 -11.16 -4.27
N ALA A 67 6.22 -10.50 -3.13
CA ALA A 67 6.88 -11.13 -1.98
C ALA A 67 6.08 -12.33 -1.45
N LYS A 68 4.76 -12.19 -1.31
CA LYS A 68 3.87 -13.28 -0.88
C LYS A 68 3.84 -14.44 -1.89
N VAL A 69 3.77 -14.13 -3.19
CA VAL A 69 3.81 -15.14 -4.25
C VAL A 69 5.13 -15.90 -4.22
N LEU A 70 6.26 -15.20 -4.12
CA LEU A 70 7.58 -15.82 -4.04
C LEU A 70 7.69 -16.74 -2.81
N ALA A 71 7.26 -16.27 -1.64
CA ALA A 71 7.28 -17.08 -0.42
C ALA A 71 6.40 -18.34 -0.56
N HIS A 72 5.26 -18.25 -1.24
CA HIS A 72 4.43 -19.41 -1.56
C HIS A 72 5.16 -20.38 -2.49
N CYS A 73 5.75 -19.88 -3.58
CA CYS A 73 6.51 -20.70 -4.52
C CYS A 73 7.66 -21.44 -3.82
N ILE A 74 8.43 -20.75 -2.96
CA ILE A 74 9.52 -21.37 -2.19
C ILE A 74 9.00 -22.51 -1.31
N ARG A 75 7.89 -22.31 -0.58
CA ARG A 75 7.28 -23.37 0.25
C ARG A 75 6.79 -24.56 -0.58
N GLN A 76 6.23 -24.28 -1.75
CA GLN A 76 5.78 -25.33 -2.65
C GLN A 76 6.95 -26.12 -3.25
N SER A 77 8.01 -25.43 -3.69
CA SER A 77 9.23 -26.05 -4.19
C SER A 77 9.93 -26.88 -3.12
N SER A 78 10.05 -26.38 -1.88
CA SER A 78 10.67 -27.13 -0.78
C SER A 78 9.86 -28.38 -0.43
N THR A 79 8.53 -28.30 -0.47
CA THR A 79 7.66 -29.46 -0.25
C THR A 79 7.80 -30.49 -1.39
N GLY A 80 7.89 -30.04 -2.64
CA GLY A 80 8.06 -30.91 -3.81
C GLY A 80 9.43 -31.59 -3.87
N GLN A 81 10.47 -30.98 -3.29
CA GLN A 81 11.82 -31.55 -3.16
C GLN A 81 11.99 -32.43 -1.92
N CYS A 82 10.98 -32.49 -1.04
CA CYS A 82 11.02 -33.32 0.15
C CYS A 82 10.82 -34.79 -0.24
N ILE A 83 11.83 -35.62 0.01
CA ILE A 83 11.77 -37.06 -0.22
C ILE A 83 10.95 -37.67 0.92
N SER A 84 9.65 -37.83 0.66
CA SER A 84 8.69 -38.33 1.66
C SER A 84 8.78 -39.84 1.88
N LYS A 85 9.30 -40.60 0.90
CA LYS A 85 9.43 -42.06 0.96
C LYS A 85 10.64 -42.54 0.15
N VAL A 86 11.28 -43.60 0.62
CA VAL A 86 12.31 -44.34 -0.13
C VAL A 86 11.91 -45.80 -0.26
N SER A 87 12.27 -46.44 -1.38
CA SER A 87 12.04 -47.86 -1.60
C SER A 87 13.08 -48.70 -0.86
N GLY A 88 12.62 -49.60 0.02
CA GLY A 88 13.43 -50.59 0.71
C GLY A 88 13.04 -52.03 0.33
N ILE A 89 13.72 -53.00 0.95
CA ILE A 89 13.52 -54.44 0.72
C ILE A 89 12.11 -54.87 1.18
N ASP A 90 11.57 -54.21 2.20
CA ASP A 90 10.27 -54.52 2.82
C ASP A 90 9.12 -53.64 2.25
N GLY A 91 9.38 -52.84 1.22
CA GLY A 91 8.45 -51.85 0.66
C GLY A 91 8.86 -50.39 0.86
N PHE A 92 7.93 -49.45 0.69
CA PHE A 92 8.22 -48.01 0.84
C PHE A 92 8.25 -47.59 2.32
N SER A 93 9.35 -46.96 2.74
CA SER A 93 9.52 -46.42 4.10
C SER A 93 9.46 -44.90 4.08
N ALA A 94 8.66 -44.31 4.98
CA ALA A 94 8.56 -42.86 5.21
C ALA A 94 9.37 -42.39 6.44
N ASP A 95 10.06 -43.32 7.12
CA ASP A 95 10.87 -43.02 8.29
C ASP A 95 12.15 -42.26 7.92
N SER A 96 12.39 -41.12 8.57
CA SER A 96 13.49 -40.22 8.26
C SER A 96 14.86 -40.84 8.49
N GLN A 97 15.00 -41.71 9.50
CA GLN A 97 16.28 -42.35 9.80
C GLN A 97 16.66 -43.35 8.70
N ARG A 98 15.70 -44.19 8.28
CA ARG A 98 15.86 -45.11 7.14
C ARG A 98 16.12 -44.42 5.81
N ILE A 99 15.52 -43.23 5.59
CA ILE A 99 15.80 -42.41 4.41
C ILE A 99 17.27 -41.97 4.39
N ASN A 100 17.76 -41.42 5.50
CA ASN A 100 19.14 -40.94 5.61
C ASN A 100 20.17 -42.07 5.47
N ASP A 101 19.92 -43.23 6.06
CA ASP A 101 20.82 -44.38 5.95
C ASP A 101 20.90 -44.88 4.50
N ARG A 102 19.78 -44.89 3.76
CA ARG A 102 19.77 -45.20 2.33
C ARG A 102 20.53 -44.20 1.47
N PHE A 103 20.45 -42.90 1.79
CA PHE A 103 21.26 -41.89 1.10
C PHE A 103 22.75 -42.04 1.41
N ARG A 104 23.10 -42.39 2.65
CA ARG A 104 24.48 -42.65 3.08
C ARG A 104 25.08 -43.88 2.39
N ASP A 105 24.30 -44.92 2.16
CA ASP A 105 24.77 -46.12 1.46
C ASP A 105 24.96 -45.92 -0.05
N PHE A 106 24.26 -44.93 -0.63
CA PHE A 106 24.29 -44.66 -2.07
C PHE A 106 25.44 -43.72 -2.50
N TYR A 107 25.86 -42.79 -1.63
CA TYR A 107 26.91 -41.80 -1.87
C TYR A 107 28.21 -42.16 -1.15
#